data_AF-A0A0M8WHM1-F1
#
_entry.id   AF-A0A0M8WHM1-F1
#
_cell.length_a   1.000
_cell.length_b   1.000
_cell.length_c   1.000
_cell.angle_alpha   90.00
_cell.angle_beta   90.00
_cell.angle_gamma   90.00
#
_symmetry.space_group_name_H-M   'P 1'
#
loop_
_entity.id
_entity.type
_entity.pdbx_description
1 polymer ?
#
loop_
_entity_poly.entity_id
_entity_poly.type
_entity_poly.pdbx_seq_one_letter_code
_entity_poly.pdbx_strand_id
1 'polypeptide(L)' 'MANAHKHRQRVIRGADDQLWEDLDAATKAAGTDRSAVTRQFWEWYVGRDGARVPERPASSEETSA' A
#
# COMPACT_ATOMS: atom_id res chain seq x y z
N MET A 1 -18.28 7.89 23.31
CA MET A 1 -17.42 8.11 22.13
C MET A 1 -16.59 6.85 21.93
N ALA A 2 -16.95 6.02 20.97
CA ALA A 2 -16.28 4.73 20.75
C ALA A 2 -15.88 4.66 19.28
N ASN A 3 -14.69 5.15 18.97
CA ASN A 3 -13.93 4.91 17.73
C ASN A 3 -12.50 5.46 17.94
N ALA A 4 -11.83 4.99 18.99
CA ALA A 4 -10.39 5.21 19.10
C ALA A 4 -9.72 4.19 18.17
N HIS A 5 -9.10 4.66 17.08
CA HIS A 5 -8.27 3.79 16.25
C HIS A 5 -7.23 3.08 17.13
N LYS A 6 -7.12 1.75 16.99
CA LYS A 6 -6.18 0.91 17.78
C LYS A 6 -4.72 1.38 17.65
N HIS A 7 -4.40 2.11 16.59
CA HIS A 7 -3.08 2.66 16.29
C HIS A 7 -3.16 4.15 15.99
N ARG A 8 -2.09 4.88 16.36
CA ARG A 8 -1.93 6.30 16.03
C ARG A 8 -1.81 6.46 14.52
N GLN A 9 -2.68 7.28 13.94
CA GLN A 9 -2.60 7.64 12.51
C GLN A 9 -1.37 8.51 12.24
N ARG A 10 -0.71 8.25 11.11
CA ARG A 10 0.39 9.07 10.59
C ARG A 10 -0.01 9.54 9.19
N VAL A 11 0.12 10.84 8.93
CA VAL A 11 -0.28 11.45 7.66
C VAL A 11 0.90 11.47 6.69
N ILE A 12 0.68 11.01 5.46
CA ILE A 12 1.60 11.20 4.34
C ILE A 12 1.27 12.55 3.71
N ARG A 13 2.26 13.45 3.64
CA ARG A 13 2.09 14.80 3.07
C ARG A 13 2.50 14.79 1.60
N GLY A 14 1.81 15.57 0.77
CA GLY A 14 2.15 15.76 -0.64
C GLY A 14 1.70 14.64 -1.58
N ALA A 15 0.94 13.66 -1.09
CA ALA A 15 0.20 12.72 -1.94
C ALA A 15 -1.13 13.38 -2.32
N ASP A 16 -1.38 13.54 -3.62
CA ASP A 16 -2.65 14.04 -4.13
C ASP A 16 -3.74 12.94 -4.10
N ASP A 17 -5.00 13.35 -4.30
CA ASP A 17 -6.15 12.46 -4.25
C ASP A 17 -6.07 11.37 -5.33
N GLN A 18 -5.54 11.69 -6.52
CA GLN A 18 -5.40 10.71 -7.61
C GLN A 18 -4.45 9.58 -7.22
N LEU A 19 -3.30 9.91 -6.61
CA LEU A 19 -2.36 8.93 -6.13
C LEU A 19 -2.97 8.02 -5.05
N TRP A 20 -3.85 8.56 -4.20
CA TRP A 20 -4.55 7.75 -3.21
C TRP A 20 -5.52 6.76 -3.85
N GLU A 21 -6.27 7.18 -4.87
CA GLU A 21 -7.19 6.33 -5.61
C GLU A 21 -6.43 5.24 -6.40
N ASP A 22 -5.33 5.61 -7.06
CA ASP A 22 -4.49 4.67 -7.82
C ASP A 22 -3.89 3.59 -6.89
N LEU A 23 -3.41 3.98 -5.71
CA LEU A 23 -2.89 3.06 -4.71
C LEU A 23 -4.00 2.14 -4.16
N ASP A 24 -5.19 2.66 -3.93
CA ASP A 24 -6.35 1.88 -3.48
C ASP A 24 -6.77 0.85 -4.54
N ALA A 25 -6.84 1.25 -5.81
CA ALA A 25 -7.14 0.36 -6.93
C ALA A 25 -6.08 -0.74 -7.09
N ALA A 26 -4.81 -0.39 -7.04
CA ALA A 26 -3.71 -1.36 -7.16
C ALA A 26 -3.71 -2.37 -6.01
N THR A 27 -3.92 -1.91 -4.77
CA THR A 27 -3.94 -2.82 -3.61
C THR A 27 -5.16 -3.74 -3.63
N LYS A 28 -6.33 -3.26 -4.08
CA LYS A 28 -7.50 -4.12 -4.34
C LYS A 28 -7.22 -5.18 -5.41
N ALA A 29 -6.59 -4.81 -6.52
CA ALA A 29 -6.21 -5.77 -7.57
C ALA A 29 -5.23 -6.84 -7.07
N ALA A 30 -4.34 -6.48 -6.13
CA ALA A 30 -3.42 -7.39 -5.46
C ALA A 30 -4.05 -8.18 -4.29
N GLY A 31 -5.33 -7.99 -3.98
CA GLY A 31 -6.00 -8.65 -2.85
C GLY A 31 -5.48 -8.22 -1.47
N THR A 32 -4.95 -7.01 -1.35
CA THR A 32 -4.39 -6.44 -0.11
C THR A 32 -4.96 -5.04 0.17
N ASP A 33 -4.38 -4.32 1.13
CA ASP A 33 -4.76 -2.95 1.46
C ASP A 33 -3.58 -1.97 1.46
N ARG A 34 -3.89 -0.67 1.40
CA ARG A 34 -2.93 0.44 1.37
C ARG A 34 -1.96 0.41 2.56
N SER A 35 -2.42 0.06 3.75
CA SER A 35 -1.58 0.03 4.95
C SER A 35 -0.61 -1.15 4.93
N ALA A 36 -1.06 -2.32 4.46
CA ALA A 36 -0.23 -3.51 4.32
C ALA A 36 0.93 -3.27 3.33
N VAL A 37 0.64 -2.76 2.14
CA VAL A 37 1.67 -2.50 1.11
C VAL A 37 2.65 -1.41 1.54
N THR A 38 2.14 -0.34 2.16
CA THR A 38 2.97 0.78 2.64
C THR A 38 3.90 0.34 3.77
N ARG A 39 3.39 -0.46 4.72
CA ARG A 39 4.20 -1.00 5.80
C ARG A 39 5.29 -1.94 5.26
N GLN A 40 4.94 -2.84 4.34
CA GLN A 40 5.92 -3.72 3.70
C GLN A 40 7.01 -2.92 3.00
N PHE A 41 6.63 -1.88 2.24
CA PHE A 41 7.58 -0.99 1.60
C PHE A 41 8.52 -0.32 2.61
N TRP A 42 7.99 0.23 3.71
CA TRP A 42 8.83 0.85 4.74
C TRP A 42 9.77 -0.15 5.42
N GLU A 43 9.30 -1.35 5.73
CA GLU A 43 10.13 -2.42 6.31
C GLU A 43 11.30 -2.78 5.39
N TRP A 44 11.04 -2.88 4.08
CA TRP A 44 12.08 -3.09 3.08
C TRP A 44 13.01 -1.88 2.96
N TYR A 45 12.46 -0.67 2.88
CA TYR A 45 13.21 0.58 2.69
C TYR A 45 14.20 0.85 3.82
N VAL A 46 13.85 0.49 5.06
CA VAL A 46 14.75 0.61 6.23
C VAL A 46 15.64 -0.61 6.45
N GLY A 47 15.60 -1.61 5.56
CA GLY A 47 16.45 -2.79 5.61
C GLY A 47 16.19 -3.73 6.79
N ARG A 48 14.92 -3.92 7.19
CA ARG A 48 14.59 -4.91 8.23
C ARG A 48 14.85 -6.34 7.75
N ASP A 49 15.27 -7.19 8.69
CA ASP A 49 15.49 -8.60 8.41
C ASP A 49 14.22 -9.28 7.87
N GLY A 50 14.37 -10.08 6.81
CA GLY A 50 13.27 -10.75 6.11
C GLY A 50 12.32 -9.85 5.30
N ALA A 51 12.51 -8.53 5.26
CA ALA A 51 11.65 -7.63 4.51
C ALA A 51 11.84 -7.79 2.98
N ARG A 52 10.74 -7.72 2.24
CA ARG A 52 10.73 -7.90 0.77
C ARG A 52 10.03 -6.73 0.09
N VAL A 53 10.50 -6.38 -1.11
CA VAL A 53 9.83 -5.40 -1.98
C VAL A 53 8.38 -5.87 -2.24
N PRO A 54 7.38 -5.00 -2.08
CA PRO A 54 6.02 -5.34 -2.47
C PRO A 54 5.93 -5.55 -3.98
N GLU A 55 5.25 -6.60 -4.40
CA GLU A 55 5.01 -6.88 -5.82
C GLU A 55 3.98 -5.89 -6.37
N ARG A 56 4.24 -5.38 -7.58
CA ARG A 56 3.26 -4.58 -8.32
C ARG A 56 2.22 -5.53 -8.91
N PRO A 57 0.91 -5.28 -8.76
CA PRO A 57 -0.11 -6.07 -9.43
C PRO A 57 0.10 -6.02 -10.93
N ALA A 58 -0.09 -7.15 -11.61
CA ALA A 58 -0.08 -7.19 -13.06
C ALA A 58 -1.12 -6.21 -13.62
N SER A 59 -0.71 -5.42 -14.61
CA SER A 59 -1.63 -4.53 -15.31
C SER A 59 -2.68 -5.41 -15.98
N SER A 60 -3.97 -5.05 -15.92
CA SER A 60 -5.03 -5.86 -16.53
C SER A 60 -4.86 -6.06 -18.05
N GLU A 61 -3.91 -5.37 -18.69
CA GLU A 61 -3.54 -5.50 -20.09
C GLU A 61 -2.54 -6.64 -20.39
N GLU A 62 -1.88 -7.22 -19.39
CA GLU A 62 -0.87 -8.27 -19.58
C GLU A 62 -1.46 -9.70 -19.60
N THR A 63 -2.77 -9.86 -19.36
CA THR A 63 -3.50 -11.15 -19.44
C THR A 63 -4.07 -11.44 -20.84
N SER A 64 -3.74 -10.62 -21.85
CA SER A 64 -4.16 -10.85 -23.24
C SER A 64 -2.98 -10.69 -24.20
N ALA A 65 -1.98 -11.56 -24.07
CA ALA A 65 -0.94 -11.76 -25.07
C ALA A 65 -0.57 -13.24 -25.17
#